data_AF-A0AAN8IXP5-F1
#
_entry.id   AF-A0AAN8IXP5-F1
#
_cell.length_a   1.000
_cell.length_b   1.000
_cell.length_c   1.000
_cell.angle_alpha   90.00
_cell.angle_beta   90.00
_cell.angle_gamma   90.00
#
_symmetry.space_group_name_H-M   'P 1'
#
loop_
_entity.id
_entity.type
_entity.pdbx_description
1 polymer ?
#
loop_
_entity_poly.entity_id
_entity_poly.type
_entity_poly.pdbx_seq_one_letter_code
_entity_poly.pdbx_strand_id
1 'polypeptide(L)'
;MSSDTQASTSQMSGEKGQRKTGKRPGRKPVKIDHKAKLERSRQSARECRARKKLRYQYIEELVANREKAVFALREELQTCRQWCREVDSGQVSPSLREKLLSCSEDDTEEEMTSDTEDT
;
A
#
# COMPACT_ATOMS: atom_id res chain seq x y z
N MET A 1 27.35 -36.59 28.62
CA MET A 1 26.30 -37.57 28.28
C MET A 1 25.09 -36.78 27.81
N SER A 2 24.74 -37.01 26.55
CA SER A 2 23.80 -36.25 25.73
C SER A 2 22.34 -36.42 26.14
N SER A 3 21.52 -35.42 25.84
CA SER A 3 20.07 -35.60 25.68
C SER A 3 19.55 -34.54 24.71
N ASP A 4 19.60 -34.87 23.42
CA ASP A 4 18.96 -34.12 22.34
C ASP A 4 17.44 -34.30 22.40
N THR A 5 16.73 -33.19 22.50
CA THR A 5 15.27 -33.12 22.40
C THR A 5 14.86 -33.31 20.94
N GLN A 6 14.22 -34.45 20.64
CA GLN A 6 13.74 -34.77 19.30
C GLN A 6 12.55 -33.87 18.92
N ALA A 7 12.74 -33.01 17.91
CA ALA A 7 11.68 -32.27 17.25
C ALA A 7 10.88 -33.21 16.34
N SER A 8 9.64 -33.49 16.72
CA SER A 8 8.67 -34.26 15.93
C SER A 8 8.18 -33.41 14.76
N THR A 9 8.62 -33.73 13.54
CA THR A 9 8.08 -33.15 12.30
C THR A 9 6.79 -33.88 11.92
N SER A 10 5.66 -33.25 12.22
CA SER A 10 4.34 -33.75 11.86
C SER A 10 4.13 -33.63 10.34
N GLN A 11 4.11 -34.77 9.64
CA GLN A 11 3.74 -34.87 8.22
C GLN A 11 2.25 -34.51 8.05
N MET A 12 1.98 -33.29 7.60
CA MET A 12 0.65 -32.95 7.09
C MET A 12 0.58 -33.35 5.61
N SER A 13 0.01 -34.54 5.36
CA SER A 13 -0.41 -34.98 4.04
C SER A 13 -1.55 -34.09 3.53
N GLY A 14 -1.19 -32.98 2.89
CA GLY A 14 -2.12 -32.12 2.17
C GLY A 14 -2.59 -32.82 0.91
N GLU A 15 -3.74 -33.47 0.99
CA GLU A 15 -4.50 -34.00 -0.14
C GLU A 15 -4.77 -32.85 -1.12
N LYS A 16 -3.97 -32.80 -2.20
CA LYS A 16 -4.11 -31.78 -3.24
C LYS A 16 -5.42 -32.03 -3.99
N GLY A 17 -6.48 -31.37 -3.52
CA GLY A 17 -7.74 -31.23 -4.24
C GLY A 17 -7.45 -30.73 -5.66
N GLN A 18 -7.51 -31.67 -6.61
CA GLN A 18 -7.42 -31.38 -8.03
C GLN A 18 -8.65 -30.56 -8.41
N ARG A 19 -8.54 -29.23 -8.35
CA ARG A 19 -9.49 -28.35 -9.04
C ARG A 19 -9.32 -28.61 -10.53
N LYS A 20 -10.18 -29.47 -11.07
CA LYS A 20 -10.29 -29.77 -12.50
C LYS A 20 -10.57 -28.45 -13.20
N THR A 21 -9.54 -27.85 -13.78
CA THR A 21 -9.70 -26.67 -14.64
C THR A 21 -10.61 -27.07 -15.79
N GLY A 22 -11.70 -26.31 -15.98
CA GLY A 22 -12.73 -26.59 -16.97
C GLY A 22 -12.12 -26.86 -18.34
N LYS A 23 -12.10 -28.12 -18.76
CA LYS A 23 -11.74 -28.51 -20.11
C LYS A 23 -12.92 -28.13 -20.99
N ARG A 24 -12.73 -27.11 -21.83
CA ARG A 24 -13.63 -26.84 -22.97
C ARG A 24 -13.74 -28.15 -23.77
N PRO A 25 -14.94 -28.75 -23.91
CA PRO A 25 -15.10 -29.99 -24.65
C PRO A 25 -14.60 -29.80 -26.09
N GLY A 26 -13.73 -30.69 -26.58
CA GLY A 26 -13.30 -30.72 -27.98
C GLY A 26 -11.86 -30.33 -28.30
N ARG A 27 -11.08 -29.75 -27.37
CA ARG A 27 -9.66 -29.41 -27.64
C ARG A 27 -8.72 -30.52 -27.20
N LYS A 28 -8.09 -31.22 -28.15
CA LYS A 28 -7.03 -32.22 -27.88
C LYS A 28 -5.93 -31.53 -27.05
N PRO A 29 -5.44 -32.14 -25.95
CA PRO A 29 -4.37 -31.55 -25.16
C PRO A 29 -3.12 -31.42 -26.03
N VAL A 30 -2.66 -30.19 -26.23
CA VAL A 30 -1.36 -29.92 -26.86
C VAL A 30 -0.30 -30.55 -25.96
N LYS A 31 0.59 -31.37 -26.54
CA LYS A 31 1.75 -31.92 -25.83
C LYS A 31 2.67 -30.76 -25.47
N ILE A 32 2.48 -30.21 -24.28
CA ILE A 32 3.37 -29.19 -23.71
C ILE A 32 4.52 -29.92 -23.04
N ASP A 33 5.75 -29.53 -23.37
CA ASP A 33 6.94 -30.06 -22.73
C ASP A 33 6.86 -29.89 -21.21
N HIS A 34 7.16 -30.95 -20.48
CA HIS A 34 7.09 -30.95 -19.02
C HIS A 34 7.92 -29.82 -18.41
N LYS A 35 9.09 -29.53 -19.00
CA LYS A 35 9.97 -28.40 -18.63
C LYS A 35 9.27 -27.05 -18.80
N ALA A 36 8.58 -26.83 -19.93
CA ALA A 36 7.85 -25.59 -20.19
C ALA A 36 6.67 -25.39 -19.23
N LYS A 37 5.99 -26.47 -18.83
CA LYS A 37 4.93 -26.42 -17.81
C LYS A 37 5.46 -26.04 -16.43
N LEU A 38 6.61 -26.62 -16.03
CA LEU A 38 7.27 -26.31 -14.76
C LEU A 38 7.73 -24.86 -14.70
N GLU A 39 8.36 -24.35 -15.76
CA GLU A 39 8.80 -22.95 -15.82
C GLU A 39 7.62 -21.97 -15.77
N ARG A 40 6.53 -22.26 -16.48
CA ARG A 40 5.31 -21.45 -16.39
C ARG A 40 4.75 -21.40 -14.96
N SER A 41 4.69 -22.54 -14.27
CA SER A 41 4.23 -22.58 -12.88
C SER A 41 5.15 -21.81 -11.93
N ARG A 42 6.47 -21.89 -12.14
CA ARG A 42 7.46 -21.14 -11.35
C ARG A 42 7.31 -19.64 -11.58
N GLN A 43 7.14 -19.23 -12.83
CA GLN A 43 6.96 -17.84 -13.22
C GLN A 43 5.69 -17.25 -12.60
N SER A 44 4.55 -17.93 -12.71
CA SER A 44 3.31 -17.47 -12.07
C SER A 44 3.44 -17.35 -10.54
N ALA A 45 4.20 -18.23 -9.90
CA ALA A 45 4.46 -18.12 -8.46
C ALA A 45 5.33 -16.90 -8.11
N ARG A 46 6.34 -16.58 -8.94
CA ARG A 46 7.16 -15.36 -8.79
C ARG A 46 6.33 -14.11 -8.97
N GLU A 47 5.54 -14.05 -10.04
CA GLU A 47 4.64 -12.93 -10.35
C GLU A 47 3.62 -12.70 -9.24
N CYS A 48 3.06 -13.76 -8.67
CA CYS A 48 2.14 -13.66 -7.53
C CYS A 48 2.81 -12.99 -6.32
N ARG A 49 4.05 -13.37 -6.00
CA ARG A 49 4.82 -12.74 -4.92
C ARG A 49 5.15 -11.28 -5.22
N ALA A 50 5.62 -10.99 -6.43
CA ALA A 50 5.94 -9.64 -6.86
C ALA A 50 4.71 -8.73 -6.81
N ARG A 51 3.57 -9.19 -7.32
CA ARG A 51 2.29 -8.46 -7.27
C ARG A 51 1.84 -8.21 -5.84
N LYS A 52 1.94 -9.21 -4.96
CA LYS A 52 1.59 -9.05 -3.54
C LYS A 52 2.49 -8.01 -2.86
N LYS A 53 3.79 -8.02 -3.16
CA LYS A 53 4.74 -7.02 -2.64
C LYS A 53 4.36 -5.62 -3.10
N LEU A 54 4.16 -5.41 -4.41
CA LEU A 54 3.76 -4.12 -4.97
C LEU A 54 2.44 -3.62 -4.37
N ARG A 55 1.45 -4.51 -4.22
CA ARG A 55 0.17 -4.15 -3.61
C ARG A 55 0.33 -3.66 -2.17
N TYR A 56 1.16 -4.33 -1.37
CA TYR A 56 1.38 -3.90 0.01
C TYR A 56 2.19 -2.62 0.10
N GLN A 57 3.22 -2.46 -0.73
CA GLN A 57 3.97 -1.21 -0.82
C GLN A 57 3.05 -0.02 -1.13
N TYR A 58 2.17 -0.15 -2.12
CA TYR A 58 1.22 0.91 -2.45
C TYR A 58 0.27 1.24 -1.29
N ILE A 59 -0.27 0.22 -0.61
CA ILE A 59 -1.16 0.44 0.54
C ILE A 59 -0.39 1.10 1.70
N GLU A 60 0.84 0.67 1.97
CA GLU A 60 1.72 1.26 2.99
C GLU A 60 1.99 2.74 2.68
N GLU A 61 2.32 3.07 1.43
CA GLU A 61 2.55 4.45 0.99
C GLU A 61 1.30 5.32 1.12
N LEU A 62 0.13 4.82 0.71
CA LEU A 62 -1.15 5.53 0.86
C LEU A 62 -1.46 5.82 2.33
N VAL A 63 -1.30 4.83 3.20
CA VAL A 63 -1.55 4.98 4.64
C VAL A 63 -0.57 5.99 5.23
N ALA A 64 0.73 5.86 4.94
CA ALA A 64 1.75 6.77 5.45
C ALA A 64 1.53 8.22 5.00
N ASN A 65 1.13 8.44 3.74
CA ASN A 65 0.83 9.79 3.24
C ASN A 65 -0.39 10.38 3.92
N ARG A 66 -1.44 9.58 4.13
CA ARG A 66 -2.64 10.04 4.83
C ARG A 66 -2.36 10.33 6.31
N GLU A 67 -1.57 9.50 6.98
CA GLU A 67 -1.15 9.75 8.35
C GLU A 67 -0.37 11.07 8.46
N LYS A 68 0.61 11.32 7.58
CA LYS A 68 1.35 12.58 7.52
C LYS A 68 0.43 13.79 7.35
N ALA A 69 -0.52 13.73 6.40
CA ALA A 69 -1.48 14.82 6.19
C ALA A 69 -2.34 15.06 7.44
N VAL A 70 -2.79 14.00 8.11
CA VAL A 70 -3.55 14.12 9.36
C VAL A 70 -2.71 14.75 10.48
N PHE A 71 -1.43 14.39 10.59
CA PHE A 71 -0.54 15.01 11.57
C PHE A 71 -0.34 16.50 11.31
N ALA A 72 -0.02 16.89 10.06
CA ALA A 72 0.15 18.29 9.67
C ALA A 72 -1.11 19.12 9.98
N LEU A 73 -2.29 18.65 9.56
CA LEU A 73 -3.56 19.34 9.82
C LEU A 73 -3.87 19.46 11.32
N ARG A 74 -3.48 18.48 12.13
CA ARG A 74 -3.65 18.54 13.59
C ARG A 74 -2.74 19.58 14.23
N GLU A 75 -1.50 19.68 13.77
CA GLU A 75 -0.55 20.70 14.23
C GLU A 75 -0.99 22.11 13.85
N GLU A 76 -1.44 22.29 12.62
CA GLU A 76 -2.03 23.56 12.15
C GLU A 76 -3.25 23.96 12.98
N LEU A 77 -4.19 23.02 13.19
CA LEU A 77 -5.38 23.27 13.98
C LEU A 77 -5.04 23.60 15.45
N GLN A 78 -4.05 22.92 16.02
CA GLN A 78 -3.57 23.22 17.37
C GLN A 78 -2.97 24.63 17.44
N THR A 79 -2.21 25.04 16.43
CA THR A 79 -1.62 26.37 16.33
C THR A 79 -2.70 27.45 16.20
N CYS A 80 -3.69 27.25 15.33
CA CYS A 80 -4.84 28.15 15.21
C CYS A 80 -5.60 28.28 16.52
N ARG A 81 -5.84 27.17 17.24
CA ARG A 81 -6.48 27.21 18.57
C ARG A 81 -5.67 28.01 19.58
N GLN A 82 -4.34 27.88 19.56
CA GLN A 82 -3.47 28.63 20.45
C GLN A 82 -3.53 30.13 20.15
N TRP A 83 -3.50 30.51 18.87
CA TRP A 83 -3.68 31.89 18.43
C TRP A 83 -5.04 32.47 18.82
N CYS A 84 -6.14 31.72 18.68
CA CYS A 84 -7.45 32.17 19.15
C CYS A 84 -7.42 32.49 20.66
N ARG A 85 -6.83 31.62 21.48
CA ARG A 85 -6.72 31.85 22.93
C ARG A 85 -5.91 33.10 23.28
N GLU A 86 -4.83 33.35 22.54
CA GLU A 86 -4.00 34.54 22.74
C GLU A 86 -4.75 35.81 22.34
N VAL A 87 -5.44 35.78 21.20
CA VAL A 87 -6.27 36.91 20.75
C VAL A 87 -7.39 37.19 21.74
N ASP A 88 -8.06 36.14 22.25
CA ASP A 88 -9.10 36.26 23.27
C ASP A 88 -8.56 36.85 24.59
N SER A 89 -7.26 36.63 24.90
CA SER A 89 -6.59 37.25 26.05
C SER A 89 -6.02 38.65 25.76
N GLY A 90 -6.22 39.16 24.54
CA GLY A 90 -5.74 40.48 24.09
C GLY A 90 -4.28 40.50 23.66
N GLN A 91 -3.66 39.35 23.46
CA GLN A 91 -2.27 39.21 23.01
C GLN A 91 -2.21 38.75 21.55
N VAL A 92 -1.40 39.40 20.72
CA VAL A 92 -1.17 38.98 19.33
C VAL A 92 0.26 38.47 19.21
N SER A 93 0.44 37.16 19.05
CA SER A 93 1.77 36.57 18.89
C SER A 93 2.42 36.96 17.54
N PRO A 94 3.75 37.07 17.49
CA PRO A 94 4.49 37.36 16.26
C PRO A 94 4.22 36.34 15.14
N SER A 95 4.05 35.07 15.49
CA SER A 95 3.77 33.99 14.54
C SER A 95 2.40 34.14 13.86
N LEU A 96 1.38 34.57 14.61
CA LEU A 96 0.06 34.88 14.04
C LEU A 96 0.15 36.08 13.08
N ARG A 97 0.92 37.10 13.44
CA ARG A 97 1.13 38.29 12.60
C ARG A 97 1.81 37.93 11.28
N GLU A 98 2.86 37.11 11.33
CA GLU A 98 3.56 36.60 10.15
C GLU A 98 2.66 35.75 9.26
N LYS A 99 1.84 34.86 9.85
CA LYS A 99 0.91 34.03 9.08
C LYS A 99 -0.15 34.86 8.36
N LEU A 100 -0.66 35.92 9.00
CA LEU A 100 -1.60 36.85 8.37
C LEU A 100 -0.98 37.63 7.19
N LEU A 101 0.33 37.90 7.25
CA LEU A 101 1.07 38.57 6.18
C LEU A 101 1.41 37.64 4.99
N SER A 102 1.48 36.33 5.21
CA SER A 102 1.87 35.33 4.20
C SER A 102 0.70 34.61 3.52
N CYS A 103 -0.52 34.68 4.05
CA CYS A 103 -1.68 33.91 3.55
C CYS A 103 -2.26 34.41 2.19
N SER A 104 -1.59 35.29 1.46
CA SER A 104 -2.09 35.89 0.20
C SER A 104 -1.73 35.13 -1.09
N GLU A 105 -1.10 33.94 -1.02
CA GLU A 105 -0.41 33.35 -2.18
C GLU A 105 -0.83 31.92 -2.60
N ASP A 106 -1.82 31.26 -1.96
CA ASP A 106 -2.05 29.80 -2.15
C ASP A 106 -3.38 29.37 -2.82
N ASP A 107 -4.15 30.24 -3.50
CA ASP A 107 -5.42 29.84 -4.16
C ASP A 107 -5.27 29.20 -5.57
N THR A 108 -4.05 28.84 -5.98
CA THR A 108 -3.82 28.25 -7.31
C THR A 108 -2.99 26.98 -7.18
N GLU A 109 -3.37 25.95 -7.95
CA GLU A 109 -2.59 24.73 -8.26
C GLU A 109 -3.10 23.42 -7.62
N GLU A 110 -4.37 23.05 -7.87
CA GLU A 110 -4.82 21.65 -7.84
C GLU A 110 -5.88 21.43 -8.96
N GLU A 111 -5.50 21.62 -10.23
CA GLU A 111 -6.15 20.94 -11.36
C GLU A 111 -5.08 20.63 -12.42
N MET A 112 -4.47 19.44 -12.32
CA MET A 112 -3.89 18.75 -13.47
C MET A 112 -3.83 17.24 -13.20
N THR A 113 -4.98 16.58 -13.36
CA THR A 113 -5.01 15.17 -13.73
C THR A 113 -5.66 15.06 -15.10
N SER A 114 -4.87 15.30 -16.15
CA SER A 114 -5.26 14.88 -17.48
C SER A 114 -5.07 13.37 -17.58
N ASP A 115 -6.18 12.65 -17.62
CA ASP A 115 -6.28 11.31 -18.21
C ASP A 115 -5.42 11.25 -19.47
N THR A 116 -4.47 10.32 -19.52
CA THR A 116 -3.89 9.90 -20.79
C THR A 116 -4.38 8.49 -21.07
N GLU A 117 -5.10 8.42 -22.16
CA GLU A 117 -5.95 7.35 -22.65
C GLU A 117 -5.18 6.10 -23.09
N ASP A 118 -5.94 5.01 -23.18
CA ASP A 118 -5.67 3.70 -23.79
C ASP A 118 -4.69 3.72 -25.00
N THR A 119 -3.72 2.80 -25.01
CA THR A 119 -3.15 2.17 -26.23
C THR A 119 -2.66 0.76 -25.93
#